data_AF-A0A8J6QKC1-F1
#
_entry.id   AF-A0A8J6QKC1-F1
#
_cell.length_a   1.000
_cell.length_b   1.000
_cell.length_c   1.000
_cell.angle_alpha   90.00
_cell.angle_beta   90.00
_cell.angle_gamma   90.00
#
_symmetry.space_group_name_H-M   'P 1'
#
loop_
_entity.id
_entity.type
_entity.pdbx_description
1 polymer ?
#
loop_
_entity_poly.entity_id
_entity_poly.type
_entity_poly.pdbx_seq_one_letter_code
_entity_poly.pdbx_strand_id
1 'polypeptide(L)' 'MSAPTFTAALTVGELEASYPLYCKALRILIRDGVTRSKASRTVCWSRLETLHHSLPRQYRHPEQLFFLLSREVKTAS' A
#
# COMPACT_ATOMS: atom_id res chain seq x y z
N MET A 1 2.51 7.61 -23.59
CA MET A 1 3.21 6.77 -22.60
C MET A 1 3.51 7.65 -21.40
N SER A 2 2.76 7.52 -20.30
CA SER A 2 3.02 8.32 -19.09
C SER A 2 3.73 7.43 -18.08
N ALA A 3 5.04 7.64 -17.95
CA ALA A 3 5.82 7.02 -16.89
C ALA A 3 5.32 7.55 -15.53
N PRO A 4 5.08 6.70 -14.52
CA PRO A 4 4.71 7.19 -13.20
C PRO A 4 5.95 7.82 -12.55
N THR A 5 6.07 9.13 -12.64
CA THR A 5 7.02 9.93 -11.87
C THR A 5 6.61 9.90 -10.40
N PHE A 6 7.16 8.95 -9.65
CA PHE A 6 6.93 8.72 -8.21
C PHE A 6 7.51 9.83 -7.29
N THR A 7 7.75 11.03 -7.83
CA THR A 7 8.52 12.11 -7.17
C THR A 7 7.81 13.48 -7.22
N ALA A 8 6.51 13.51 -7.49
CA ALA A 8 5.69 14.69 -7.23
C ALA A 8 4.77 14.42 -6.05
N ALA A 9 4.47 15.44 -5.25
CA ALA A 9 3.44 15.38 -4.22
C ALA A 9 2.09 15.11 -4.89
N LEU A 10 1.78 13.83 -5.15
CA LEU A 10 0.51 13.40 -5.69
C LEU A 10 -0.59 13.91 -4.74
N THR A 11 -1.60 14.56 -5.32
CA THR A 11 -2.79 14.97 -4.57
C THR A 11 -3.49 13.73 -4.02
N VAL A 12 -4.30 13.88 -2.97
CA VAL A 12 -5.01 12.75 -2.33
C VAL A 12 -5.76 11.91 -3.39
N GLY A 13 -6.41 12.55 -4.37
CA GLY A 13 -7.12 11.86 -5.45
C GLY A 13 -6.23 11.01 -6.38
N GLU A 14 -5.02 11.46 -6.70
CA GLU A 14 -4.04 10.66 -7.48
C GLU A 14 -3.49 9.48 -6.66
N LEU A 15 -3.36 9.70 -5.34
CA LEU A 15 -3.00 8.67 -4.37
C LEU A 15 -4.09 7.60 -4.28
N GLU A 16 -5.37 8.00 -4.24
CA GLU A 16 -6.53 7.10 -4.30
C GLU A 16 -6.57 6.32 -5.62
N ALA A 17 -6.33 7.00 -6.76
CA ALA A 17 -6.27 6.34 -8.07
C ALA A 17 -5.15 5.28 -8.13
N SER A 18 -4.05 5.52 -7.42
CA SER A 18 -2.92 4.59 -7.29
C SER A 18 -3.09 3.55 -6.18
N TYR A 19 -4.15 3.62 -5.38
CA TYR A 19 -4.44 2.68 -4.30
C TYR A 19 -4.40 1.19 -4.71
N PRO A 20 -5.06 0.75 -5.81
CA PRO A 20 -4.98 -0.64 -6.25
C PRO A 20 -3.54 -1.07 -6.59
N LEU A 21 -2.69 -0.15 -7.06
CA LEU A 21 -1.29 -0.42 -7.33
C LEU A 21 -0.50 -0.65 -6.03
N TYR A 22 -0.74 0.16 -5.00
CA TYR A 22 -0.11 -0.01 -3.69
C TYR A 22 -0.51 -1.34 -3.02
N CYS A 23 -1.79 -1.72 -3.08
CA CYS A 23 -2.26 -3.02 -2.60
C CYS A 23 -1.60 -4.19 -3.34
N LYS A 24 -1.44 -4.08 -4.67
CA LYS A 24 -0.76 -5.09 -5.48
C LYS A 24 0.73 -5.19 -5.12
N ALA A 25 1.42 -4.06 -4.96
CA ALA A 25 2.80 -4.03 -4.50
C ALA A 25 2.95 -4.66 -3.11
N LEU A 26 2.03 -4.36 -2.17
CA LEU A 26 2.03 -4.95 -0.84
C LEU A 26 1.85 -6.47 -0.88
N ARG A 27 0.93 -6.99 -1.72
CA ARG A 27 0.77 -8.44 -1.95
C ARG A 27 2.06 -9.09 -2.47
N ILE A 28 2.77 -8.43 -3.37
CA ILE A 28 4.06 -8.93 -3.89
C ILE A 28 5.09 -9.01 -2.77
N LEU A 29 5.24 -7.95 -1.97
CA LEU A 29 6.14 -7.93 -0.82
C LEU A 29 5.83 -9.05 0.19
N ILE A 30 4.55 -9.25 0.48
CA ILE A 30 4.07 -10.32 1.37
C ILE A 30 4.43 -11.70 0.81
N ARG A 31 4.20 -11.91 -0.49
CA ARG A 31 4.53 -13.16 -1.18
C ARG A 31 6.04 -13.43 -1.19
N ASP A 32 6.84 -12.38 -1.26
CA ASP A 32 8.30 -12.43 -1.17
C ASP A 32 8.80 -12.68 0.28
N GLY A 33 7.90 -12.74 1.26
CA GLY A 33 8.23 -12.98 2.67
C GLY A 33 8.75 -11.72 3.38
N VAL A 34 8.51 -10.53 2.83
CA VAL A 34 8.90 -9.27 3.44
C VAL A 34 8.13 -9.07 4.74
N THR A 35 8.85 -8.80 5.82
CA THR A 35 8.25 -8.51 7.12
C THR A 35 7.63 -7.11 7.15
N ARG A 36 6.65 -6.92 8.04
CA ARG A 36 5.98 -5.62 8.23
C ARG A 36 6.98 -4.47 8.41
N SER A 37 8.05 -4.66 9.18
CA SER A 37 9.07 -3.63 9.42
C SER A 37 9.85 -3.21 8.17
N LYS A 38 9.98 -4.11 7.19
CA LYS A 38 10.55 -3.77 5.88
C LYS A 38 9.49 -3.13 4.99
N ALA A 39 8.26 -3.65 4.99
CA ALA A 39 7.15 -3.08 4.25
C ALA A 39 6.86 -1.63 4.68
N SER A 40 6.96 -1.30 5.97
CA SER A 40 6.77 0.06 6.48
C SER A 40 7.80 1.08 6.01
N ARG A 41 8.97 0.62 5.56
CA ARG A 41 10.01 1.46 4.95
C ARG A 41 9.82 1.67 3.45
N THR A 42 8.79 1.06 2.85
CA THR A 42 8.52 1.21 1.42
C THR A 42 7.65 2.43 1.14
N VAL A 43 7.84 3.01 -0.04
CA VAL A 43 7.04 4.16 -0.49
C VAL A 43 5.55 3.84 -0.51
N CYS A 44 5.16 2.63 -0.93
CA CYS A 44 3.76 2.20 -0.97
C CYS A 44 3.09 2.28 0.42
N TRP A 45 3.83 1.96 1.48
CA TRP A 45 3.32 2.05 2.84
C TRP A 45 3.12 3.49 3.30
N SER A 46 4.13 4.35 3.13
CA SER A 46 4.01 5.77 3.49
C SER A 46 2.88 6.45 2.72
N ARG A 47 2.64 6.05 1.47
CA ARG A 47 1.51 6.50 0.65
C ARG A 47 0.17 6.05 1.24
N LEU A 48 0.03 4.76 1.59
CA LEU A 48 -1.17 4.24 2.26
C LEU A 48 -1.43 4.91 3.62
N GLU A 49 -0.38 5.19 4.39
CA GLU A 49 -0.48 5.91 5.66
C GLU A 49 -0.94 7.35 5.47
N THR A 50 -0.41 8.03 4.44
CA THR A 50 -0.85 9.38 4.06
C THR A 50 -2.32 9.39 3.63
N LEU A 51 -2.77 8.38 2.88
CA LEU A 51 -4.18 8.18 2.52
C LEU A 51 -5.06 7.98 3.75
N HIS A 52 -4.65 7.11 4.67
CA HIS A 52 -5.37 6.88 5.91
C HIS A 52 -5.43 8.15 6.76
N HIS A 53 -4.34 8.91 6.86
CA HIS A 53 -4.32 10.17 7.59
C HIS A 53 -5.22 11.23 6.93
N SER A 54 -5.24 11.29 5.60
CA SER A 54 -6.08 12.23 4.85
C SER A 54 -7.57 11.83 4.87
N LEU A 55 -7.87 10.53 4.89
CA LEU A 55 -9.20 9.95 4.75
C LEU A 55 -9.39 8.75 5.69
N PRO A 56 -9.38 8.96 7.02
CA PRO A 56 -9.44 7.88 8.01
C PRO A 56 -10.77 7.12 8.01
N ARG A 57 -11.82 7.70 7.42
CA ARG A 57 -13.13 7.08 7.25
C ARG A 57 -13.22 6.11 6.08
N GLN A 58 -12.42 6.30 5.03
CA GLN A 58 -12.47 5.45 3.83
C GLN A 58 -11.36 4.41 3.80
N TYR A 59 -10.15 4.80 4.21
CA TYR A 59 -8.98 3.94 4.10
C TYR A 59 -8.62 3.33 5.45
N ARG A 60 -8.29 2.04 5.46
CA ARG A 60 -7.81 1.34 6.67
C ARG A 60 -6.31 1.55 6.85
N HIS A 61 -5.85 1.38 8.08
CA HIS A 61 -4.42 1.48 8.40
C HIS A 61 -3.62 0.49 7.53
N PRO A 62 -2.46 0.87 6.97
CA PRO A 62 -1.62 -0.01 6.15
C PRO A 62 -1.25 -1.32 6.87
N GLU A 63 -1.18 -1.29 8.20
CA GLU A 63 -0.96 -2.49 9.03
C GLU A 63 -2.09 -3.50 8.96
N GLN A 64 -3.34 -3.03 9.04
CA GLN A 64 -4.49 -3.91 8.90
C GLN A 64 -4.56 -4.47 7.49
N LEU A 65 -4.30 -3.65 6.47
CA LEU A 65 -4.21 -4.12 5.08
C LEU A 65 -3.12 -5.18 4.93
N PHE A 66 -1.93 -4.94 5.45
CA PHE A 66 -0.83 -5.89 5.42
C PHE A 66 -1.20 -7.21 6.11
N PHE A 67 -1.84 -7.16 7.28
CA PHE A 67 -2.27 -8.34 8.01
C PHE A 67 -3.33 -9.14 7.24
N LEU A 68 -4.35 -8.47 6.71
CA LEU A 68 -5.41 -9.09 5.91
C LEU A 68 -4.84 -9.73 4.64
N LEU A 69 -4.01 -8.99 3.91
CA LEU A 69 -3.35 -9.47 2.69
C LEU A 69 -2.37 -10.60 2.99
N SER A 70 -1.65 -10.54 4.11
CA SER A 70 -0.75 -11.62 4.54
C SER A 70 -1.50 -12.90 4.83
N ARG A 71 -2.68 -12.79 5.44
CA ARG A 71 -3.54 -13.94 5.68
C ARG A 71 -4.10 -14.49 4.36
N GLU A 72 -4.59 -13.62 3.48
CA GLU A 72 -5.14 -13.98 2.17
C GLU A 72 -4.10 -14.69 1.29
N VAL A 73 -2.87 -14.16 1.20
CA VAL A 73 -1.77 -14.78 0.44
C VAL A 73 -1.38 -16.13 1.03
N LYS A 74 -1.35 -16.26 2.36
CA LYS A 74 -1.08 -17.54 3.04
C LYS A 74 -2.19 -18.57 2.84
N THR A 75 -3.45 -18.15 2.82
CA THR A 75 -4.61 -19.04 2.60
C THR A 75 -4.74 -19.48 1.13
N ALA A 76 -4.21 -18.68 0.19
CA ALA A 76 -4.21 -19.00 -1.23
C ALA A 76 -3.01 -19.87 -1.68
N SER A 77 -2.15 -20.33 -0.75
CA SER A 77 -1.01 -21.21 -1.03
C SER A 77 -1.27 -22.66 -0.63
#